data_AF-A0A8B8D705-F1
#
_entry.id   AF-A0A8B8D705-F1
#
_cell.length_a   1.000
_cell.length_b   1.000
_cell.length_c   1.000
_cell.angle_alpha   90.00
_cell.angle_beta   90.00
_cell.angle_gamma   90.00
#
_symmetry.space_group_name_H-M   'P 1'
#
loop_
_entity.id
_entity.type
_entity.pdbx_description
1 polymer ?
#
loop_
_entity_poly.entity_id
_entity_poly.type
_entity_poly.pdbx_seq_one_letter_code
_entity_poly.pdbx_strand_id
1 'polypeptide(L)'
;MEYRNTFLHIAPSDKMMVLGTLGFFLIFSLGCKSSDQKFWKSTLNKVNIFGNELNYTLMFVILGITDVWFGEIIKRFFVFLGELLSIHTRYDGKILPLIQQSFCTKSNIPFLTLPIVVAMMTYLNLHGEGMLFVWRIIQTKWNCVIIITIALFARLLRLNEPTRSEMARVLEEQKLNVGHGLAWSFYFGYLRLIIPGLQSRIESWKPSIQNTKRYKVIPKLYILVPKSCYCPSSITAADPRLKVAGVTPSFVANRAGNQRREYKNTMYCFEADNVEYYCMVEYATPVLSLYEMSNSEEAGLSSHERLQQMNTFVSTLTEIIHSNPETKNYCSLVVYDDKDFRDGEQHLMELLKDRIESDLRDRAVTKTL
;
A
#
# COMPACT_ATOMS: atom_id res chain seq x y z
N MET A 1 -20.48 -13.26 -15.95
CA MET A 1 -19.38 -12.43 -15.43
C MET A 1 -19.95 -11.51 -14.37
N GLU A 2 -20.00 -11.99 -13.13
CA GLU A 2 -20.37 -11.17 -11.98
C GLU A 2 -19.24 -10.17 -11.72
N TYR A 3 -19.54 -8.88 -11.87
CA TYR A 3 -18.68 -7.82 -11.38
C TYR A 3 -18.67 -7.86 -9.85
N ARG A 4 -17.64 -8.47 -9.27
CA ARG A 4 -17.25 -8.22 -7.88
C ARG A 4 -16.83 -6.75 -7.79
N ASN A 5 -17.75 -5.92 -7.32
CA ASN A 5 -17.54 -4.53 -6.98
C ASN A 5 -16.59 -4.42 -5.78
N THR A 6 -15.29 -4.45 -6.04
CA THR A 6 -14.27 -4.06 -5.07
C THR A 6 -14.17 -2.52 -5.12
N PHE A 7 -15.09 -1.85 -4.42
CA PHE A 7 -15.06 -0.38 -4.33
C PHE A 7 -13.84 0.07 -3.53
N LEU A 8 -13.08 1.01 -4.09
CA LEU A 8 -11.92 1.63 -3.46
C LEU A 8 -12.32 2.26 -2.13
N HIS A 9 -11.71 1.79 -1.06
CA HIS A 9 -11.88 2.30 0.30
C HIS A 9 -10.67 3.14 0.67
N ILE A 10 -10.86 4.46 0.73
CA ILE A 10 -9.87 5.41 1.26
C ILE A 10 -10.48 6.04 2.50
N ALA A 11 -9.84 5.87 3.65
CA ALA A 11 -10.16 6.60 4.87
C ALA A 11 -8.87 7.06 5.55
N PRO A 12 -8.77 8.34 5.98
CA PRO A 12 -7.66 8.81 6.78
C PRO A 12 -7.81 8.38 8.25
N SER A 13 -6.65 8.11 8.85
CA SER A 13 -6.32 7.76 10.24
C SER A 13 -7.27 8.30 11.34
N ASP A 14 -7.79 7.36 12.17
CA ASP A 14 -8.69 7.55 13.33
C ASP A 14 -8.04 8.28 14.53
N LYS A 15 -7.27 9.36 14.32
CA LYS A 15 -6.56 10.05 15.41
C LYS A 15 -7.31 11.23 16.04
N MET A 16 -8.46 11.64 15.50
CA MET A 16 -9.29 12.66 16.16
C MET A 16 -9.85 12.21 17.52
N MET A 17 -9.84 10.91 17.82
CA MET A 17 -10.28 10.40 19.13
C MET A 17 -9.27 10.64 20.26
N VAL A 18 -8.00 10.95 19.94
CA VAL A 18 -6.93 11.10 20.94
C VAL A 18 -6.72 12.56 21.38
N LEU A 19 -7.01 13.53 20.53
CA LEU A 19 -6.85 14.96 20.90
C LEU A 19 -8.01 15.48 21.76
N GLY A 20 -9.22 14.94 21.60
CA GLY A 20 -10.35 15.24 22.50
C GLY A 20 -10.20 14.62 23.90
N THR A 21 -9.43 13.54 24.03
CA THR A 21 -9.20 12.84 25.31
C THR A 21 -8.06 13.45 26.12
N LEU A 22 -7.06 14.08 25.47
CA LEU A 22 -5.97 14.79 26.17
C LEU A 22 -6.44 16.08 26.86
N GLY A 23 -7.45 16.78 26.31
CA GLY A 23 -8.10 17.90 26.99
C GLY A 23 -8.84 17.49 28.27
N PHE A 24 -9.31 16.24 28.33
CA PHE A 24 -10.02 15.69 29.48
C PHE A 24 -9.08 15.27 30.63
N PHE A 25 -7.85 14.84 30.33
CA PHE A 25 -6.88 14.45 31.36
C PHE A 25 -6.23 15.63 32.10
N LEU A 26 -6.09 16.79 31.45
CA LEU A 26 -5.56 18.00 32.09
C LEU A 26 -6.53 18.59 33.15
N ILE A 27 -7.83 18.36 33.00
CA ILE A 27 -8.83 18.74 34.00
C ILE A 27 -8.83 17.74 35.18
N PHE A 28 -8.42 16.49 34.94
CA PHE A 28 -8.42 15.43 35.95
C PHE A 28 -7.20 15.45 36.89
N SER A 29 -6.07 16.07 36.51
CA SER A 29 -4.85 16.08 37.34
C SER A 29 -4.85 17.10 38.50
N LEU A 30 -5.87 17.97 38.59
CA LEU A 30 -5.98 18.98 39.64
C LEU A 30 -6.82 18.54 40.84
N GLY A 31 -7.41 17.34 40.83
CA GLY A 31 -8.45 16.96 41.80
C GLY A 31 -8.11 15.93 42.88
N CYS A 32 -6.99 15.19 42.81
CA CYS A 32 -6.79 14.05 43.71
C CYS A 32 -5.45 14.10 44.44
N LYS A 33 -5.47 14.68 45.65
CA LYS A 33 -4.44 14.46 46.67
C LYS A 33 -5.12 14.08 47.98
N SER A 34 -5.34 12.78 48.19
CA SER A 34 -5.33 12.21 49.55
C SER A 34 -5.32 10.67 49.50
N SER A 35 -4.36 10.12 50.23
CA SER A 35 -4.11 8.70 50.46
C SER A 35 -4.92 8.23 51.67
N ASP A 36 -5.73 7.17 51.55
CA ASP A 36 -5.75 6.13 52.58
C ASP A 36 -6.47 4.83 52.17
N GLN A 37 -5.80 3.69 52.35
CA GLN A 37 -6.22 2.38 51.84
C GLN A 37 -7.14 1.61 52.80
N LYS A 38 -7.28 2.06 54.07
CA LYS A 38 -8.17 1.45 55.08
C LYS A 38 -9.63 1.95 55.01
N PHE A 39 -9.89 3.06 54.31
CA PHE A 39 -11.24 3.59 54.09
C PHE A 39 -12.11 2.66 53.23
N TRP A 40 -11.51 1.97 52.25
CA TRP A 40 -12.23 1.17 51.26
C TRP A 40 -12.97 -0.04 51.83
N LYS A 41 -12.48 -0.65 52.91
CA LYS A 41 -13.04 -1.91 53.45
C LYS A 41 -14.28 -1.70 54.33
N SER A 42 -14.37 -0.60 55.07
CA SER A 42 -15.55 -0.28 55.89
C SER A 42 -16.66 0.39 55.08
N THR A 43 -16.31 0.98 53.95
CA THR A 43 -17.25 1.77 53.15
C THR A 43 -18.15 0.85 52.33
N LEU A 44 -17.63 -0.25 51.75
CA LEU A 44 -18.34 -1.18 50.85
C LEU A 44 -19.65 -1.84 51.36
N ASN A 45 -19.90 -1.92 52.67
CA ASN A 45 -21.07 -2.63 53.22
C ASN A 45 -22.27 -1.72 53.59
N LYS A 46 -22.19 -0.41 53.38
CA LYS A 46 -23.35 0.49 53.52
C LYS A 46 -23.73 1.04 52.15
N VAL A 47 -24.83 0.52 51.61
CA VAL A 47 -25.63 1.05 50.50
C VAL A 47 -25.51 2.59 50.38
N ASN A 48 -25.28 3.08 49.14
CA ASN A 48 -25.03 4.48 48.69
C ASN A 48 -23.60 5.05 48.84
N ILE A 49 -22.60 4.39 48.25
CA ILE A 49 -21.17 4.83 48.34
C ILE A 49 -20.72 5.66 47.13
N PHE A 50 -21.52 5.75 46.09
CA PHE A 50 -21.25 6.68 45.00
C PHE A 50 -22.38 7.71 45.01
N GLY A 51 -22.16 8.78 45.77
CA GLY A 51 -23.10 9.89 45.90
C GLY A 51 -23.38 10.60 44.57
N ASN A 52 -24.23 11.62 44.62
CA ASN A 52 -24.62 12.44 43.46
C ASN A 52 -23.44 12.87 42.57
N GLU A 53 -22.26 13.09 43.15
CA GLU A 53 -21.00 13.41 42.44
C GLU A 53 -20.55 12.37 41.40
N LEU A 54 -20.66 11.06 41.66
CA LEU A 54 -20.31 10.06 40.65
C LEU A 54 -21.34 10.06 39.52
N ASN A 55 -22.62 10.22 39.85
CA ASN A 55 -23.69 10.31 38.85
C ASN A 55 -23.49 11.52 37.94
N TYR A 56 -23.08 12.68 38.48
CA TYR A 56 -22.72 13.85 37.68
C TYR A 56 -21.48 13.62 36.81
N THR A 57 -20.44 12.98 37.35
CA THR A 57 -19.23 12.67 36.58
C THR A 57 -19.53 11.74 35.41
N LEU A 58 -20.29 10.66 35.64
CA LEU A 58 -20.73 9.74 34.60
C LEU A 58 -21.60 10.45 33.56
N MET A 59 -22.50 11.33 33.99
CA MET A 59 -23.33 12.14 33.09
C MET A 59 -22.48 13.01 32.15
N PHE A 60 -21.44 13.69 32.66
CA PHE A 60 -20.54 14.49 31.81
C PHE A 60 -19.74 13.63 30.82
N VAL A 61 -19.30 12.43 31.23
CA VAL A 61 -18.63 11.48 30.32
C VAL A 61 -19.57 11.03 29.20
N ILE A 62 -20.82 10.71 29.51
CA ILE A 62 -21.81 10.29 28.51
C ILE A 62 -22.16 11.43 27.54
N LEU A 63 -22.31 12.65 28.05
CA LEU A 63 -22.50 13.84 27.23
C LEU A 63 -21.29 14.07 26.30
N GLY A 64 -20.07 13.99 26.83
CA GLY A 64 -18.85 14.13 26.03
C GLY A 64 -18.72 13.06 24.95
N ILE A 65 -19.09 11.80 25.25
CA ILE A 65 -19.16 10.74 24.25
C ILE A 65 -20.19 11.13 23.18
N THR A 66 -21.42 11.48 23.56
CA THR A 66 -22.52 11.90 22.65
C THR A 66 -22.12 13.07 21.75
N ASP A 67 -21.32 14.00 22.26
CA ASP A 67 -20.80 15.13 21.49
C ASP A 67 -19.82 14.69 20.40
N VAL A 68 -18.94 13.71 20.68
CA VAL A 68 -18.06 13.09 19.66
C VAL A 68 -18.88 12.41 18.56
N TRP A 69 -19.97 11.74 18.92
CA TRP A 69 -20.91 11.14 17.96
C TRP A 69 -21.53 12.16 17.02
N PHE A 70 -22.06 13.22 17.62
CA PHE A 70 -22.72 14.25 16.87
C PHE A 70 -21.76 14.94 15.90
N GLY A 71 -20.52 15.19 16.34
CA GLY A 71 -19.43 15.70 15.49
C GLY A 71 -19.11 14.78 14.31
N GLU A 72 -19.03 13.46 14.53
CA GLU A 72 -18.75 12.50 13.46
C GLU A 72 -19.92 12.39 12.46
N ILE A 73 -21.18 12.44 12.92
CA ILE A 73 -22.35 12.46 12.03
C ILE A 73 -22.35 13.73 11.17
N ILE A 74 -22.11 14.90 11.79
CA ILE A 74 -22.03 16.17 11.06
C ILE A 74 -20.93 16.12 10.00
N LYS A 75 -19.74 15.63 10.36
CA LYS A 75 -18.63 15.46 9.42
C LYS A 75 -19.02 14.59 8.22
N ARG A 76 -19.67 13.45 8.46
CA ARG A 76 -20.14 12.55 7.39
C ARG A 76 -21.21 13.19 6.51
N PHE A 77 -22.11 13.97 7.10
CA PHE A 77 -23.10 14.73 6.35
C PHE A 77 -22.44 15.76 5.42
N PHE A 78 -21.41 16.48 5.87
CA PHE A 78 -20.66 17.39 5.00
C PHE A 78 -19.87 16.67 3.91
N VAL A 79 -19.31 15.49 4.19
CA VAL A 79 -18.68 14.63 3.17
C VAL A 79 -19.73 14.20 2.13
N PHE A 80 -20.90 13.76 2.57
CA PHE A 80 -22.01 13.39 1.70
C PHE A 80 -22.44 14.53 0.79
N LEU A 81 -22.59 15.75 1.33
CA LEU A 81 -22.93 16.94 0.53
C LEU A 81 -21.86 17.25 -0.53
N GLY A 82 -20.57 17.11 -0.18
CA GLY A 82 -19.47 17.28 -1.13
C GLY A 82 -19.49 16.23 -2.24
N GLU A 83 -19.75 14.97 -1.89
CA GLU A 83 -19.83 13.86 -2.85
C GLU A 83 -21.11 13.86 -3.68
N LEU A 84 -22.20 14.48 -3.20
CA LEU A 84 -23.46 14.64 -3.93
C LEU A 84 -23.27 15.43 -5.24
N LEU A 85 -22.35 16.41 -5.25
CA LEU A 85 -21.98 17.15 -6.46
C LEU A 85 -21.27 16.27 -7.50
N SER A 86 -20.64 15.18 -7.06
CA SER A 86 -19.92 14.22 -7.91
C SER A 86 -20.78 13.01 -8.31
N ILE A 87 -22.09 13.02 -8.05
CA ILE A 87 -22.94 11.84 -8.24
C ILE A 87 -22.96 11.33 -9.69
N HIS A 88 -22.99 12.24 -10.66
CA HIS A 88 -23.03 11.88 -12.08
C HIS A 88 -21.67 11.42 -12.61
N THR A 89 -20.55 11.87 -12.01
CA THR A 89 -19.20 11.55 -12.49
C THR A 89 -18.57 10.35 -11.80
N ARG A 90 -18.89 10.10 -10.52
CA ARG A 90 -18.28 9.02 -9.71
C ARG A 90 -19.20 7.86 -9.38
N TYR A 91 -20.52 8.07 -9.40
CA TYR A 91 -21.50 7.09 -8.91
C TYR A 91 -22.57 6.74 -9.96
N ASP A 92 -22.39 7.12 -11.23
CA ASP A 92 -23.33 6.87 -12.34
C ASP A 92 -24.78 7.30 -12.02
N GLY A 93 -24.96 8.36 -11.24
CA GLY A 93 -26.29 8.83 -10.82
C GLY A 93 -26.94 8.02 -9.69
N LYS A 94 -26.25 7.02 -9.11
CA LYS A 94 -26.80 6.16 -8.06
C LYS A 94 -26.54 6.75 -6.67
N ILE A 95 -27.61 6.99 -5.91
CA ILE A 95 -27.55 7.57 -4.56
C ILE A 95 -27.16 6.53 -3.49
N LEU A 96 -27.50 5.26 -3.68
CA LEU A 96 -27.24 4.23 -2.66
C LEU A 96 -25.74 4.00 -2.38
N PRO A 97 -24.86 3.86 -3.40
CA PRO A 97 -23.41 3.74 -3.16
C PRO A 97 -22.81 4.99 -2.53
N LEU A 98 -23.34 6.17 -2.86
CA LEU A 98 -22.94 7.46 -2.27
C LEU A 98 -23.22 7.49 -0.76
N ILE A 99 -24.41 7.08 -0.34
CA ILE A 99 -24.79 6.99 1.08
C ILE A 99 -23.90 5.96 1.78
N GLN A 100 -23.69 4.79 1.17
CA GLN A 100 -22.84 3.74 1.72
C GLN A 100 -21.40 4.24 1.92
N GLN A 101 -20.80 4.90 0.94
CA GLN A 101 -19.43 5.39 1.07
C GLN A 101 -19.31 6.54 2.10
N SER A 102 -20.34 7.37 2.22
CA SER A 102 -20.32 8.52 3.13
C SER A 102 -20.57 8.13 4.59
N PHE A 103 -21.40 7.10 4.84
CA PHE A 103 -21.87 6.74 6.17
C PHE A 103 -21.42 5.37 6.68
N CYS A 104 -21.03 4.43 5.82
CA CYS A 104 -20.55 3.11 6.27
C CYS A 104 -19.05 3.15 6.54
N THR A 105 -18.67 3.09 7.82
CA THR A 105 -17.28 2.87 8.23
C THR A 105 -16.93 1.39 8.32
N LYS A 106 -15.66 1.05 8.07
CA LYS A 106 -15.10 -0.31 8.32
C LYS A 106 -15.27 -0.75 9.78
N SER A 107 -15.34 0.23 10.68
CA SER A 107 -15.66 0.02 12.08
C SER A 107 -17.18 0.13 12.30
N ASN A 108 -17.79 -0.95 12.82
CA ASN A 108 -19.17 -0.97 13.31
C ASN A 108 -19.31 -0.31 14.68
N ILE A 109 -18.21 0.19 15.27
CA ILE A 109 -18.22 0.84 16.59
C ILE A 109 -19.29 1.94 16.63
N PRO A 110 -19.46 2.78 15.59
CA PRO A 110 -20.52 3.78 15.58
C PRO A 110 -21.95 3.17 15.67
N PHE A 111 -22.23 2.12 14.92
CA PHE A 111 -23.58 1.55 14.95
C PHE A 111 -23.87 0.76 16.24
N LEU A 112 -22.83 0.23 16.89
CA LEU A 112 -22.97 -0.60 18.10
C LEU A 112 -23.10 0.20 19.40
N THR A 113 -22.51 1.40 19.46
CA THR A 113 -22.47 2.18 20.71
C THR A 113 -23.50 3.30 20.77
N LEU A 114 -24.13 3.66 19.65
CA LEU A 114 -25.28 4.58 19.60
C LEU A 114 -26.49 4.08 20.43
N PRO A 115 -26.93 2.81 20.36
CA PRO A 115 -28.07 2.33 21.17
C PRO A 115 -27.76 2.34 22.67
N ILE A 116 -26.49 2.08 23.04
CA ILE A 116 -26.02 2.09 24.42
C ILE A 116 -26.05 3.51 24.98
N VAL A 117 -25.56 4.50 24.22
CA VAL A 117 -25.60 5.91 24.60
C VAL A 117 -27.05 6.40 24.69
N VAL A 118 -27.91 6.04 23.75
CA VAL A 118 -29.34 6.41 23.77
C VAL A 118 -30.05 5.79 24.99
N ALA A 119 -29.85 4.49 25.25
CA ALA A 119 -30.42 3.80 26.41
C ALA A 119 -29.96 4.43 27.73
N MET A 120 -28.67 4.75 27.84
CA MET A 120 -28.10 5.38 29.03
C MET A 120 -28.61 6.81 29.22
N MET A 121 -28.77 7.57 28.14
CA MET A 121 -29.40 8.90 28.16
C MET A 121 -30.88 8.83 28.54
N THR A 122 -31.63 7.83 28.10
CA THR A 122 -33.03 7.63 28.52
C THR A 122 -33.15 7.26 29.99
N TYR A 123 -32.24 6.43 30.51
CA TYR A 123 -32.18 6.08 31.93
C TYR A 123 -31.93 7.30 32.81
N LEU A 124 -30.94 8.13 32.44
CA LEU A 124 -30.64 9.37 33.16
C LEU A 124 -31.77 10.40 33.06
N ASN A 125 -32.57 10.37 31.98
CA ASN A 125 -33.76 11.21 31.83
C ASN A 125 -34.92 10.79 32.74
N LEU A 126 -35.11 9.48 32.92
CA LEU A 126 -36.19 8.93 33.75
C LEU A 126 -35.94 9.13 35.25
N HIS A 127 -34.66 9.20 35.65
CA HIS A 127 -34.25 9.29 37.06
C HIS A 127 -33.61 10.63 37.46
N GLY A 128 -33.48 11.60 36.54
CA GLY A 128 -32.87 12.90 36.80
C GLY A 128 -33.88 13.98 37.17
N GLU A 129 -33.54 14.86 38.11
CA GLU A 129 -34.40 16.00 38.47
C GLU A 129 -34.53 17.01 37.33
N GLY A 130 -35.74 17.57 37.14
CA GLY A 130 -36.11 18.39 35.97
C GLY A 130 -35.26 19.66 35.75
N MET A 131 -34.54 20.16 36.76
CA MET A 131 -33.64 21.32 36.59
C MET A 131 -32.37 20.96 35.79
N LEU A 132 -31.89 19.72 35.90
CA LEU A 132 -30.76 19.20 35.13
C LEU A 132 -31.11 19.11 33.63
N PHE A 133 -32.40 18.92 33.30
CA PHE A 133 -32.87 18.85 31.92
C PHE A 133 -32.70 20.18 31.17
N VAL A 134 -33.02 21.30 31.81
CA VAL A 134 -32.90 22.64 31.21
C VAL A 134 -31.43 23.04 31.05
N TRP A 135 -30.61 22.79 32.07
CA TRP A 135 -29.17 23.04 32.00
C TRP A 135 -28.52 22.20 30.91
N ARG A 136 -28.98 20.96 30.72
CA ARG A 136 -28.54 20.07 29.64
C ARG A 136 -28.91 20.59 28.25
N ILE A 137 -30.12 21.11 28.03
CA ILE A 137 -30.49 21.70 26.73
C ILE A 137 -29.60 22.90 26.38
N ILE A 138 -29.33 23.76 27.36
CA ILE A 138 -28.47 24.94 27.17
C ILE A 138 -27.03 24.50 26.88
N GLN A 139 -26.49 23.57 27.67
CA GLN A 139 -25.13 23.05 27.49
C GLN A 139 -24.97 22.33 26.15
N THR A 140 -25.93 21.50 25.74
CA THR A 140 -25.90 20.81 24.43
C THR A 140 -25.88 21.82 23.27
N LYS A 141 -26.65 22.92 23.34
CA LYS A 141 -26.65 23.94 22.28
C LYS A 141 -25.29 24.65 22.16
N TRP A 142 -24.70 25.04 23.29
CA TRP A 142 -23.37 25.67 23.29
C TRP A 142 -22.27 24.70 22.85
N ASN A 143 -22.33 23.44 23.27
CA ASN A 143 -21.41 22.39 22.84
C ASN A 143 -21.49 22.18 21.32
N CYS A 144 -22.68 22.12 20.72
CA CYS A 144 -22.83 22.03 19.26
C CYS A 144 -22.14 23.19 18.53
N VAL A 145 -22.32 24.42 19.01
CA VAL A 145 -21.66 25.60 18.41
C VAL A 145 -20.14 25.51 18.54
N ILE A 146 -19.63 25.11 19.70
CA ILE A 146 -18.19 24.94 19.94
C ILE A 146 -17.61 23.83 19.05
N ILE A 147 -18.26 22.67 18.96
CA ILE A 147 -17.83 21.54 18.13
C ILE A 147 -17.77 21.92 16.66
N ILE A 148 -18.83 22.58 16.15
CA ILE A 148 -18.86 23.04 14.76
C ILE A 148 -17.75 24.07 14.52
N THR A 149 -17.54 24.99 15.45
CA THR A 149 -16.49 26.03 15.34
C THR A 149 -15.10 25.40 15.35
N ILE A 150 -14.83 24.44 16.24
CA ILE A 150 -13.57 23.69 16.28
C ILE A 150 -13.38 22.88 15.00
N ALA A 151 -14.42 22.21 14.49
CA ALA A 151 -14.35 21.42 13.26
C ALA A 151 -14.06 22.30 12.03
N LEU A 152 -14.72 23.46 11.92
CA LEU A 152 -14.46 24.44 10.87
C LEU A 152 -13.05 25.02 10.98
N PHE A 153 -12.62 25.37 12.19
CA PHE A 153 -11.28 25.89 12.45
C PHE A 153 -10.19 24.85 12.12
N ALA A 154 -10.38 23.59 12.53
CA ALA A 154 -9.48 22.50 12.19
C ALA A 154 -9.41 22.25 10.67
N ARG A 155 -10.53 22.42 9.96
CA ARG A 155 -10.57 22.33 8.49
C ARG A 155 -9.86 23.51 7.82
N LEU A 156 -10.05 24.73 8.32
CA LEU A 156 -9.36 25.93 7.82
C LEU A 156 -7.84 25.82 8.01
N LEU A 157 -7.41 25.31 9.16
CA LEU A 157 -6.01 25.05 9.47
C LEU A 157 -5.44 23.76 8.86
N ARG A 158 -6.25 23.00 8.08
CA ARG A 158 -5.86 21.73 7.45
C ARG A 158 -5.31 20.68 8.43
N LEU A 159 -5.69 20.75 9.71
CA LEU A 159 -5.23 19.82 10.75
C LEU A 159 -5.73 18.37 10.55
N ASN A 160 -6.74 18.20 9.69
CA ASN A 160 -7.32 16.90 9.35
C ASN A 160 -6.74 16.29 8.06
N GLU A 161 -5.77 16.93 7.40
CA GLU A 161 -5.10 16.32 6.26
C GLU A 161 -4.22 15.17 6.77
N PRO A 162 -4.42 13.94 6.25
CA PRO A 162 -3.59 12.79 6.65
C PRO A 162 -2.13 13.09 6.32
N THR A 163 -1.23 12.65 7.19
CA THR A 163 0.20 12.85 6.91
C THR A 163 0.61 12.04 5.68
N ARG A 164 1.69 12.46 4.99
CA ARG A 164 2.18 11.73 3.80
C ARG A 164 2.46 10.25 4.10
N SER A 165 2.98 9.94 5.29
CA SER A 165 3.21 8.55 5.73
C SER A 165 1.92 7.76 5.90
N GLU A 166 0.84 8.40 6.38
CA GLU A 166 -0.45 7.74 6.53
C GLU A 166 -1.07 7.46 5.15
N MET A 167 -0.98 8.42 4.23
CA MET A 167 -1.42 8.22 2.85
C MET A 167 -0.62 7.12 2.16
N ALA A 168 0.71 7.10 2.29
CA ALA A 168 1.55 6.05 1.74
C ALA A 168 1.16 4.66 2.28
N ARG A 169 0.94 4.54 3.60
CA ARG A 169 0.49 3.29 4.22
C ARG A 169 -0.87 2.82 3.68
N VAL A 170 -1.84 3.74 3.54
CA VAL A 170 -3.16 3.40 2.98
C VAL A 170 -3.02 2.90 1.54
N LEU A 171 -2.20 3.57 0.72
CA LEU A 171 -1.99 3.16 -0.66
C LEU A 171 -1.28 1.80 -0.78
N GLU A 172 -0.33 1.51 0.12
CA GLU A 172 0.32 0.20 0.25
C GLU A 172 -0.67 -0.90 0.65
N GLU A 173 -1.45 -0.67 1.71
CA GLU A 173 -2.46 -1.62 2.20
C GLU A 173 -3.52 -1.94 1.14
N GLN A 174 -3.93 -0.93 0.35
CA GLN A 174 -4.92 -1.09 -0.71
C GLN A 174 -4.32 -1.55 -2.05
N LYS A 175 -2.99 -1.71 -2.14
CA LYS A 175 -2.29 -2.10 -3.37
C LYS A 175 -2.53 -1.13 -4.55
N LEU A 176 -2.71 0.16 -4.26
CA LEU A 176 -2.99 1.21 -5.25
C LEU A 176 -1.75 2.01 -5.67
N ASN A 177 -0.57 1.55 -5.26
CA ASN A 177 0.70 2.17 -5.58
C ASN A 177 1.10 1.98 -7.05
N VAL A 178 1.84 2.96 -7.58
CA VAL A 178 2.40 2.92 -8.94
C VAL A 178 3.22 1.66 -9.16
N GLY A 179 4.11 1.30 -8.22
CA GLY A 179 4.94 0.10 -8.29
C GLY A 179 4.12 -1.19 -8.40
N HIS A 180 2.97 -1.26 -7.72
CA HIS A 180 2.07 -2.42 -7.79
C HIS A 180 1.42 -2.54 -9.17
N GLY A 181 0.90 -1.42 -9.70
CA GLY A 181 0.33 -1.36 -11.05
C GLY A 181 1.35 -1.71 -12.14
N LEU A 182 2.58 -1.22 -12.02
CA LEU A 182 3.68 -1.50 -12.95
C LEU A 182 4.05 -2.99 -12.95
N ALA A 183 4.07 -3.65 -11.79
CA ALA A 183 4.37 -5.09 -11.70
C ALA A 183 3.33 -5.93 -12.44
N TRP A 184 2.03 -5.66 -12.21
CA TRP A 184 0.95 -6.37 -12.91
C TRP A 184 0.91 -6.06 -14.41
N SER A 185 1.15 -4.80 -14.79
CA SER A 185 1.25 -4.38 -16.19
C SER A 185 2.37 -5.14 -16.90
N PHE A 186 3.55 -5.23 -16.29
CA PHE A 186 4.67 -5.96 -16.85
C PHE A 186 4.40 -7.46 -16.94
N TYR A 187 3.76 -8.04 -15.92
CA TYR A 187 3.38 -9.45 -15.95
C TYR A 187 2.38 -9.77 -17.08
N PHE A 188 1.23 -9.10 -17.11
CA PHE A 188 0.17 -9.39 -18.11
C PHE A 188 0.49 -8.85 -19.51
N GLY A 189 1.25 -7.78 -19.59
CA GLY A 189 1.64 -7.13 -20.84
C GLY A 189 2.83 -7.81 -21.53
N TYR A 190 3.68 -8.51 -20.76
CA TYR A 190 4.94 -9.07 -21.25
C TYR A 190 5.22 -10.49 -20.74
N LEU A 191 5.50 -10.68 -19.44
CA LEU A 191 6.04 -11.95 -18.94
C LEU A 191 5.11 -13.14 -19.20
N ARG A 192 3.80 -12.98 -19.00
CA ARG A 192 2.80 -14.03 -19.26
C ARG A 192 2.77 -14.46 -20.73
N LEU A 193 3.20 -13.60 -21.65
CA LEU A 193 3.24 -13.90 -23.08
C LEU A 193 4.55 -14.55 -23.49
N ILE A 194 5.66 -14.04 -22.96
CA ILE A 194 7.00 -14.47 -23.40
C ILE A 194 7.50 -15.72 -22.69
N ILE A 195 7.17 -15.92 -21.42
CA ILE A 195 7.72 -17.05 -20.65
C ILE A 195 7.22 -18.40 -21.21
N PRO A 196 5.92 -18.57 -21.55
CA PRO A 196 5.49 -19.76 -22.28
C PRO A 196 6.24 -19.88 -23.62
N GLY A 197 6.85 -21.06 -23.84
CA GLY A 197 7.64 -21.32 -25.05
C GLY A 197 9.04 -20.69 -25.08
N LEU A 198 9.48 -20.02 -24.00
CA LEU A 198 10.83 -19.45 -23.90
C LEU A 198 11.91 -20.50 -24.18
N GLN A 199 11.78 -21.68 -23.55
CA GLN A 199 12.72 -22.78 -23.72
C GLN A 199 12.81 -23.23 -25.18
N SER A 200 11.68 -23.44 -25.86
CA SER A 200 11.65 -23.84 -27.27
C SER A 200 12.29 -22.79 -28.18
N ARG A 201 12.14 -21.49 -27.87
CA ARG A 201 12.80 -20.41 -28.62
C ARG A 201 14.31 -20.41 -28.42
N ILE A 202 14.79 -20.68 -27.20
CA ILE A 202 16.22 -20.83 -26.89
C ILE A 202 16.79 -22.07 -27.58
N GLU A 203 16.09 -23.20 -27.56
CA GLU A 203 16.48 -24.43 -28.25
C GLU A 203 16.57 -24.23 -29.76
N SER A 204 15.64 -23.48 -30.34
CA SER A 204 15.66 -23.12 -31.77
C SER A 204 16.79 -22.15 -32.12
N TRP A 205 17.19 -21.30 -31.18
CA TRP A 205 18.31 -20.36 -31.36
C TRP A 205 19.68 -21.02 -31.17
N LYS A 206 19.79 -22.02 -30.29
CA LYS A 206 21.04 -22.70 -29.91
C LYS A 206 21.93 -23.16 -31.09
N PRO A 207 21.41 -23.65 -32.23
CA PRO A 207 22.23 -24.02 -33.39
C PRO A 207 23.00 -22.86 -34.02
N SER A 208 22.63 -21.60 -33.72
CA SER A 208 23.36 -20.41 -34.20
C SER A 208 24.69 -20.17 -33.48
N ILE A 209 24.93 -20.84 -32.35
CA ILE A 209 26.18 -20.72 -31.59
C ILE A 209 27.31 -21.41 -32.38
N GLN A 210 28.15 -20.61 -33.02
CA GLN A 210 29.38 -21.06 -33.63
C GLN A 210 30.51 -20.96 -32.59
N ASN A 211 30.68 -22.01 -31.79
CA ASN A 211 31.68 -22.00 -30.73
C ASN A 211 32.59 -23.24 -30.77
N THR A 212 33.89 -23.00 -30.63
CA THR A 212 34.93 -24.02 -30.50
C THR A 212 35.26 -24.31 -29.03
N LYS A 213 34.85 -23.44 -28.10
CA LYS A 213 35.03 -23.59 -26.64
C LYS A 213 33.86 -24.32 -25.98
N ARG A 214 34.07 -24.76 -24.74
CA ARG A 214 33.01 -25.30 -23.88
C ARG A 214 32.02 -24.18 -23.54
N TYR A 215 30.72 -24.43 -23.74
CA TYR A 215 29.68 -23.44 -23.45
C TYR A 215 28.51 -24.01 -22.66
N LYS A 216 27.76 -23.11 -22.01
CA LYS A 216 26.52 -23.38 -21.28
C LYS A 216 25.44 -22.41 -21.74
N VAL A 217 24.26 -22.93 -22.10
CA VAL A 217 23.09 -22.11 -22.41
C VAL A 217 22.09 -22.22 -21.27
N ILE A 218 21.71 -21.08 -20.71
CA ILE A 218 20.82 -21.00 -19.55
C ILE A 218 19.39 -20.71 -20.04
N PRO A 219 18.44 -21.66 -19.90
CA PRO A 219 17.06 -21.47 -20.34
C PRO A 219 16.27 -20.72 -19.25
N LYS A 220 16.68 -19.47 -19.00
CA LYS A 220 16.07 -18.56 -18.01
C LYS A 220 16.27 -17.11 -18.47
N LEU A 221 15.24 -16.29 -18.26
CA LEU A 221 15.31 -14.85 -18.43
C LEU A 221 15.73 -14.19 -17.12
N TYR A 222 16.84 -13.46 -17.16
CA TYR A 222 17.33 -12.63 -16.06
C TYR A 222 16.87 -11.18 -16.26
N ILE A 223 16.10 -10.68 -15.31
CA ILE A 223 15.53 -9.34 -15.34
C ILE A 223 16.30 -8.45 -14.38
N LEU A 224 17.06 -7.52 -14.94
CA LEU A 224 17.89 -6.58 -14.21
C LEU A 224 17.05 -5.44 -13.64
N VAL A 225 17.25 -5.14 -12.36
CA VAL A 225 16.59 -4.05 -11.64
C VAL A 225 17.65 -3.25 -10.84
N PRO A 226 18.20 -2.17 -11.42
CA PRO A 226 19.12 -1.30 -10.72
C PRO A 226 18.37 -0.44 -9.69
N LYS A 227 18.93 -0.26 -8.48
CA LYS A 227 18.29 0.53 -7.42
C LYS A 227 18.08 2.00 -7.78
N SER A 228 18.98 2.61 -8.58
CA SER A 228 18.77 3.98 -9.08
C SER A 228 17.61 4.08 -10.07
N CYS A 229 17.10 2.95 -10.56
CA CYS A 229 16.14 2.81 -11.64
C CYS A 229 16.65 3.25 -13.02
N TYR A 230 17.91 3.67 -13.13
CA TYR A 230 18.51 4.05 -14.40
C TYR A 230 18.82 2.79 -15.22
N CYS A 231 18.24 2.69 -16.43
CA CYS A 231 18.50 1.60 -17.36
C CYS A 231 19.21 2.14 -18.60
N PRO A 232 20.51 1.85 -18.79
CA PRO A 232 21.23 2.18 -20.01
C PRO A 232 20.57 1.57 -21.26
N SER A 233 20.76 2.21 -22.42
CA SER A 233 20.20 1.76 -23.70
C SER A 233 20.72 0.41 -24.17
N SER A 234 21.88 -0.03 -23.66
CA SER A 234 22.47 -1.33 -23.94
C SER A 234 23.11 -1.91 -22.68
N ILE A 235 22.94 -3.21 -22.46
CA ILE A 235 23.60 -3.93 -21.35
C ILE A 235 25.11 -3.96 -21.55
N THR A 236 25.59 -4.03 -22.79
CA THR A 236 27.02 -3.96 -23.11
C THR A 236 27.62 -2.58 -22.78
N ALA A 237 26.80 -1.52 -22.79
CA ALA A 237 27.24 -0.20 -22.33
C ALA A 237 27.34 -0.13 -20.80
N ALA A 238 26.55 -0.94 -20.08
CA ALA A 238 26.63 -1.06 -18.62
C ALA A 238 27.84 -1.91 -18.19
N ASP A 239 28.12 -3.01 -18.90
CA ASP A 239 29.31 -3.84 -18.70
C ASP A 239 29.81 -4.40 -20.04
N PRO A 240 30.97 -3.93 -20.55
CA PRO A 240 31.52 -4.38 -21.83
C PRO A 240 31.83 -5.88 -21.91
N ARG A 241 31.91 -6.58 -20.78
CA ARG A 241 32.11 -8.05 -20.76
C ARG A 241 30.88 -8.82 -21.21
N LEU A 242 29.68 -8.25 -21.12
CA LEU A 242 28.44 -8.83 -21.60
C LEU A 242 28.26 -8.47 -23.08
N LYS A 243 28.61 -9.40 -23.96
CA LYS A 243 28.52 -9.22 -25.41
C LYS A 243 27.19 -9.74 -25.93
N VAL A 244 26.65 -9.11 -26.97
CA VAL A 244 25.44 -9.59 -27.64
C VAL A 244 25.80 -10.82 -28.47
N ALA A 245 25.14 -11.95 -28.20
CA ALA A 245 25.32 -13.21 -28.93
C ALA A 245 24.31 -13.37 -30.09
N GLY A 246 23.16 -12.71 -30.01
CA GLY A 246 22.12 -12.76 -31.05
C GLY A 246 20.73 -12.52 -30.49
N VAL A 247 19.72 -12.66 -31.35
CA VAL A 247 18.31 -12.48 -30.99
C VAL A 247 17.56 -13.79 -31.21
N THR A 248 16.73 -14.20 -30.25
CA THR A 248 15.91 -15.42 -30.40
C THR A 248 14.77 -15.20 -31.40
N PRO A 249 14.21 -16.26 -32.00
CA PRO A 249 12.98 -16.15 -32.79
C PRO A 249 11.92 -15.34 -32.06
N SER A 250 11.24 -14.43 -32.77
CA SER A 250 10.26 -13.54 -32.14
C SER A 250 8.99 -14.30 -31.79
N PHE A 251 8.43 -14.03 -30.61
CA PHE A 251 7.05 -14.41 -30.32
C PHE A 251 6.11 -13.38 -30.96
N VAL A 252 5.14 -13.82 -31.77
CA VAL A 252 4.24 -12.92 -32.50
C VAL A 252 2.81 -13.11 -31.99
N ALA A 253 2.16 -12.03 -31.58
CA ALA A 253 0.77 -12.06 -31.13
C ALA A 253 -0.01 -10.80 -31.53
N ASN A 254 -1.31 -10.93 -31.71
CA ASN A 254 -2.21 -9.78 -31.91
C ASN A 254 -2.58 -9.20 -30.54
N ARG A 255 -2.39 -7.89 -30.33
CA ARG A 255 -2.59 -7.24 -29.02
C ARG A 255 -3.18 -5.84 -29.18
N ALA A 256 -4.33 -5.59 -28.55
CA ALA A 256 -4.96 -4.27 -28.47
C ALA A 256 -5.07 -3.55 -29.84
N GLY A 257 -5.47 -4.28 -30.88
CA GLY A 257 -5.56 -3.76 -32.26
C GLY A 257 -4.25 -3.76 -33.04
N ASN A 258 -3.09 -3.95 -32.39
CA ASN A 258 -1.81 -4.14 -33.06
C ASN A 258 -1.70 -5.59 -33.55
N GLN A 259 -1.88 -5.77 -34.86
CA GLN A 259 -1.74 -7.07 -35.52
C GLN A 259 -0.27 -7.44 -35.66
N ARG A 260 0.05 -8.70 -35.38
CA ARG A 260 1.41 -9.27 -35.49
C ARG A 260 2.47 -8.51 -34.68
N ARG A 261 2.16 -8.13 -33.44
CA ARG A 261 3.15 -7.56 -32.54
C ARG A 261 4.24 -8.59 -32.22
N GLU A 262 5.49 -8.22 -32.51
CA GLU A 262 6.67 -9.04 -32.26
C GLU A 262 7.28 -8.75 -30.89
N TYR A 263 7.63 -9.80 -30.16
CA TYR A 263 8.38 -9.76 -28.92
C TYR A 263 9.73 -10.43 -29.16
N LYS A 264 10.81 -9.65 -29.01
CA LYS A 264 12.19 -10.05 -29.28
C LYS A 264 12.93 -10.15 -27.97
N ASN A 265 13.72 -11.21 -27.82
CA ASN A 265 14.62 -11.37 -26.69
C ASN A 265 16.06 -11.47 -27.18
N THR A 266 16.97 -10.77 -26.50
CA THR A 266 18.39 -10.74 -26.84
C THR A 266 19.16 -11.73 -25.97
N MET A 267 19.98 -12.56 -26.59
CA MET A 267 20.92 -13.45 -25.93
C MET A 267 22.25 -12.72 -25.75
N TYR A 268 22.79 -12.79 -24.54
CA TYR A 268 24.10 -12.28 -24.19
C TYR A 268 25.07 -13.43 -23.93
N CYS A 269 26.34 -13.20 -24.19
CA CYS A 269 27.43 -14.09 -23.84
C CYS A 269 28.52 -13.41 -23.03
N PHE A 270 29.12 -14.17 -22.13
CA PHE A 270 30.32 -13.79 -21.41
C PHE A 270 31.16 -15.03 -21.11
N GLU A 271 32.46 -14.85 -20.96
CA GLU A 271 33.40 -15.92 -20.64
C GLU A 271 33.75 -15.87 -19.15
N ALA A 272 33.61 -17.00 -18.46
CA ALA A 272 34.02 -17.17 -17.08
C ALA A 272 34.57 -18.59 -16.88
N ASP A 273 35.72 -18.70 -16.20
CA ASP A 273 36.39 -19.98 -15.90
C ASP A 273 36.62 -20.85 -17.16
N ASN A 274 37.00 -20.23 -18.28
CA ASN A 274 37.21 -20.89 -19.57
C ASN A 274 35.94 -21.59 -20.14
N VAL A 275 34.76 -21.14 -19.71
CA VAL A 275 33.45 -21.56 -20.21
C VAL A 275 32.67 -20.33 -20.67
N GLU A 276 32.08 -20.41 -21.86
CA GLU A 276 31.17 -19.36 -22.31
C GLU A 276 29.75 -19.61 -21.81
N TYR A 277 29.20 -18.62 -21.12
CA TYR A 277 27.83 -18.62 -20.67
C TYR A 277 26.97 -17.83 -21.64
N TYR A 278 25.84 -18.41 -22.04
CA TYR A 278 24.83 -17.80 -22.87
C TYR A 278 23.53 -17.70 -22.09
N CYS A 279 23.05 -16.48 -21.86
CA CYS A 279 21.84 -16.22 -21.09
C CYS A 279 21.02 -15.09 -21.69
N MET A 280 19.73 -15.06 -21.36
CA MET A 280 18.84 -13.99 -21.77
C MET A 280 18.77 -12.97 -20.64
N VAL A 281 19.10 -11.72 -20.94
CA VAL A 281 19.21 -10.65 -19.95
C VAL A 281 18.50 -9.41 -20.47
N GLU A 282 17.63 -8.82 -19.66
CA GLU A 282 16.89 -7.61 -20.01
C GLU A 282 16.71 -6.72 -18.78
N TYR A 283 16.67 -5.41 -18.97
CA TYR A 283 16.22 -4.50 -17.91
C TYR A 283 14.71 -4.58 -17.73
N ALA A 284 14.24 -4.45 -16.49
CA ALA A 284 12.82 -4.24 -16.24
C ALA A 284 12.40 -2.87 -16.79
N THR A 285 11.78 -2.85 -17.97
CA THR A 285 11.29 -1.61 -18.61
C THR A 285 10.46 -0.70 -17.69
N PRO A 286 9.57 -1.21 -16.82
CA PRO A 286 8.80 -0.35 -15.91
C PRO A 286 9.65 0.45 -14.93
N VAL A 287 10.85 -0.03 -14.61
CA VAL A 287 11.77 0.65 -13.69
C VAL A 287 12.37 1.89 -14.37
N LEU A 288 12.62 1.86 -15.68
CA LEU A 288 12.98 3.05 -16.44
C LEU A 288 11.89 4.12 -16.37
N SER A 289 10.62 3.74 -16.46
CA SER A 289 9.51 4.69 -16.30
C SER A 289 9.50 5.35 -14.93
N LEU A 290 9.85 4.63 -13.84
CA LEU A 290 10.01 5.23 -12.52
C LEU A 290 11.17 6.24 -12.47
N TYR A 291 12.26 5.97 -13.19
CA TYR A 291 13.37 6.91 -13.31
C TYR A 291 12.97 8.17 -14.07
N GLU A 292 12.28 8.03 -15.20
CA GLU A 292 11.79 9.15 -16.00
C GLU A 292 10.77 9.99 -15.23
N MET A 293 9.82 9.36 -14.52
CA MET A 293 8.87 10.04 -13.63
C MET A 293 9.59 10.83 -12.54
N SER A 294 10.73 10.32 -12.03
CA SER A 294 11.47 11.04 -10.99
C SER A 294 12.27 12.24 -11.48
N ASN A 295 12.55 12.29 -12.79
CA ASN A 295 13.26 13.39 -13.43
C ASN A 295 12.29 14.39 -14.09
N SER A 296 10.99 14.08 -14.11
CA SER A 296 9.96 14.97 -14.63
C SER A 296 9.33 15.78 -13.51
N GLU A 297 9.36 17.10 -13.63
CA GLU A 297 8.69 18.01 -12.69
C GLU A 297 7.17 17.80 -12.68
N GLU A 298 6.59 17.42 -13.82
CA GLU A 298 5.14 17.20 -13.98
C GLU A 298 4.65 15.97 -13.20
N ALA A 299 5.46 14.91 -13.18
CA ALA A 299 5.10 13.66 -12.51
C ALA A 299 5.28 13.75 -10.98
N GLY A 300 6.12 14.66 -10.49
CA GLY A 300 6.25 14.98 -9.07
C GLY A 300 6.77 13.83 -8.19
N LEU A 301 7.43 12.82 -8.76
CA LEU A 301 7.96 11.67 -8.01
C LEU A 301 9.36 12.00 -7.48
N SER A 302 9.54 12.04 -6.16
CA SER A 302 10.89 12.25 -5.60
C SER A 302 11.81 11.04 -5.79
N SER A 303 13.13 11.24 -5.71
CA SER A 303 14.11 10.12 -5.73
C SER A 303 13.88 9.11 -4.60
N HIS A 304 13.40 9.56 -3.43
CA HIS A 304 13.07 8.67 -2.31
C HIS A 304 11.83 7.83 -2.61
N GLU A 305 10.76 8.47 -3.10
CA GLU A 305 9.53 7.76 -3.50
C GLU A 305 9.80 6.80 -4.65
N ARG A 306 10.66 7.16 -5.61
CA ARG A 306 11.10 6.25 -6.67
C ARG A 306 11.66 4.95 -6.11
N LEU A 307 12.57 5.02 -5.14
CA LEU A 307 13.16 3.85 -4.51
C LEU A 307 12.09 3.00 -3.81
N GLN A 308 11.14 3.65 -3.10
CA GLN A 308 10.01 2.96 -2.47
C GLN A 308 9.13 2.25 -3.50
N GLN A 309 8.74 2.92 -4.59
CA GLN A 309 7.93 2.34 -5.66
C GLN A 309 8.66 1.21 -6.40
N MET A 310 9.98 1.31 -6.58
CA MET A 310 10.81 0.25 -7.14
C MET A 310 10.82 -0.98 -6.21
N ASN A 311 10.97 -0.79 -4.89
CA ASN A 311 10.89 -1.88 -3.92
C ASN A 311 9.50 -2.54 -3.94
N THR A 312 8.42 -1.75 -4.01
CA THR A 312 7.06 -2.27 -4.18
C THR A 312 6.91 -3.07 -5.48
N PHE A 313 7.48 -2.59 -6.59
CA PHE A 313 7.49 -3.28 -7.87
C PHE A 313 8.21 -4.63 -7.77
N VAL A 314 9.44 -4.65 -7.22
CA VAL A 314 10.24 -5.86 -7.04
C VAL A 314 9.51 -6.87 -6.15
N SER A 315 9.01 -6.44 -4.99
CA SER A 315 8.30 -7.30 -4.05
C SER A 315 7.05 -7.91 -4.69
N THR A 316 6.22 -7.06 -5.31
CA THR A 316 4.99 -7.51 -6.01
C THR A 316 5.32 -8.48 -7.15
N LEU A 317 6.30 -8.16 -7.99
CA LEU A 317 6.65 -8.99 -9.13
C LEU A 317 7.27 -10.32 -8.69
N THR A 318 8.05 -10.33 -7.61
CA THR A 318 8.60 -11.55 -7.00
C THR A 318 7.48 -12.45 -6.50
N GLU A 319 6.48 -11.89 -5.80
CA GLU A 319 5.30 -12.62 -5.35
C GLU A 319 4.55 -13.24 -6.54
N ILE A 320 4.32 -12.45 -7.61
CA ILE A 320 3.67 -12.93 -8.83
C ILE A 320 4.47 -14.09 -9.46
N ILE A 321 5.79 -13.92 -9.65
CA ILE A 321 6.65 -14.95 -10.29
C ILE A 321 6.69 -16.24 -9.46
N HIS A 322 6.78 -16.13 -8.13
CA HIS A 322 6.84 -17.29 -7.23
C HIS A 322 5.49 -17.99 -7.06
N SER A 323 4.38 -17.25 -7.17
CA SER A 323 3.03 -17.82 -7.07
C SER A 323 2.67 -18.71 -8.28
N ASN A 324 3.33 -18.51 -9.43
CA ASN A 324 3.04 -19.26 -10.65
C ASN A 324 4.20 -20.21 -11.03
N PRO A 325 3.99 -21.54 -11.04
CA PRO A 325 5.04 -22.51 -11.36
C PRO A 325 5.55 -22.40 -12.81
N GLU A 326 4.73 -21.91 -13.74
CA GLU A 326 5.13 -21.70 -15.13
C GLU A 326 6.15 -20.56 -15.28
N THR A 327 6.19 -19.60 -14.36
CA THR A 327 7.15 -18.48 -14.40
C THR A 327 8.34 -18.66 -13.49
N LYS A 328 8.14 -19.30 -12.33
CA LYS A 328 9.16 -19.44 -11.28
C LYS A 328 10.48 -20.02 -11.78
N ASN A 329 10.42 -21.01 -12.68
CA ASN A 329 11.62 -21.72 -13.15
C ASN A 329 12.31 -21.02 -14.33
N TYR A 330 11.63 -20.13 -15.04
CA TYR A 330 12.09 -19.56 -16.32
C TYR A 330 12.39 -18.07 -16.26
N CYS A 331 12.14 -17.42 -15.12
CA CYS A 331 12.41 -16.00 -14.90
C CYS A 331 13.12 -15.80 -13.55
N SER A 332 14.07 -14.88 -13.47
CA SER A 332 14.67 -14.46 -12.20
C SER A 332 14.91 -12.96 -12.17
N LEU A 333 14.54 -12.31 -11.06
CA LEU A 333 14.85 -10.90 -10.81
C LEU A 333 16.26 -10.78 -10.23
N VAL A 334 17.03 -9.84 -10.75
CA VAL A 334 18.39 -9.51 -10.31
C VAL A 334 18.41 -8.05 -9.91
N VAL A 335 18.23 -7.81 -8.60
CA VAL A 335 18.24 -6.48 -8.01
C VAL A 335 19.66 -6.16 -7.55
N TYR A 336 20.18 -4.98 -7.93
CA TYR A 336 21.54 -4.57 -7.57
C TYR A 336 21.65 -3.06 -7.37
N ASP A 337 22.65 -2.65 -6.59
CA ASP A 337 22.97 -1.24 -6.39
C ASP A 337 23.93 -0.79 -7.49
N ASP A 338 23.46 -0.01 -8.46
CA ASP A 338 24.27 0.42 -9.60
C ASP A 338 25.34 1.46 -9.25
N LYS A 339 25.39 1.95 -8.00
CA LYS A 339 26.49 2.80 -7.52
C LYS A 339 27.78 2.01 -7.40
N ASP A 340 27.72 0.81 -6.82
CA ASP A 340 28.85 -0.09 -6.62
C ASP A 340 29.53 -0.48 -7.96
N PHE A 341 28.80 -0.41 -9.07
CA PHE A 341 29.28 -0.71 -10.42
C PHE A 341 29.92 0.50 -11.10
N ARG A 342 29.51 1.73 -10.74
CA ARG A 342 30.13 2.97 -11.25
C ARG A 342 31.49 3.21 -10.61
N ASP A 343 31.62 2.86 -9.34
CA ASP A 343 32.87 3.01 -8.59
C ASP A 343 33.86 1.88 -8.89
N GLY A 344 33.46 0.91 -9.73
CA GLY A 344 34.30 -0.21 -10.17
C GLY A 344 34.46 -1.32 -9.14
N GLU A 345 33.72 -1.26 -8.03
CA GLU A 345 33.77 -2.27 -6.97
C GLU A 345 33.09 -3.58 -7.38
N GLN A 346 32.08 -3.51 -8.27
CA GLN A 346 31.36 -4.67 -8.78
C GLN A 346 31.14 -4.63 -10.29
N HIS A 347 30.87 -5.81 -10.85
CA HIS A 347 30.71 -6.01 -12.29
C HIS A 347 29.47 -6.83 -12.60
N LEU A 348 28.66 -6.36 -13.56
CA LEU A 348 27.35 -6.93 -13.84
C LEU A 348 27.47 -8.39 -14.31
N MET A 349 28.54 -8.69 -15.04
CA MET A 349 28.90 -10.04 -15.43
C MET A 349 29.07 -10.97 -14.23
N GLU A 350 29.79 -10.53 -13.19
CA GLU A 350 30.06 -11.35 -11.99
C GLU A 350 28.78 -11.60 -11.20
N LEU A 351 27.96 -10.57 -11.01
CA LEU A 351 26.65 -10.70 -10.39
C LEU A 351 25.76 -11.71 -11.12
N LEU A 352 25.74 -11.65 -12.46
CA LEU A 352 24.97 -12.60 -13.28
C LEU A 352 25.54 -14.01 -13.18
N LYS A 353 26.85 -14.18 -13.18
CA LYS A 353 27.52 -15.47 -12.99
C LYS A 353 27.08 -16.10 -11.67
N ASP A 354 27.21 -15.38 -10.56
CA ASP A 354 26.85 -15.86 -9.22
C ASP A 354 25.38 -16.27 -9.15
N ARG A 355 24.50 -15.47 -9.77
CA ARG A 355 23.08 -15.77 -9.85
C ARG A 355 22.79 -17.02 -10.69
N ILE A 356 23.41 -17.16 -11.84
CA ILE A 356 23.28 -18.33 -12.72
C ILE A 356 23.75 -19.58 -12.00
N GLU A 357 24.89 -19.53 -11.31
CA GLU A 357 25.42 -20.67 -10.57
C GLU A 357 24.51 -21.07 -9.40
N SER A 358 23.94 -20.10 -8.68
CA SER A 358 22.93 -20.37 -7.65
C SER A 358 21.71 -21.09 -8.24
N ASP A 359 21.18 -20.58 -9.35
CA ASP A 359 20.01 -21.19 -10.02
C ASP A 359 20.30 -22.61 -10.54
N LEU A 360 21.53 -22.85 -11.04
CA LEU A 360 21.96 -24.18 -11.48
C LEU A 360 22.09 -25.15 -10.31
N ARG A 361 22.58 -24.69 -9.14
CA ARG A 361 22.63 -25.50 -7.91
C ARG A 361 21.23 -25.88 -7.45
N ASP A 362 20.30 -24.94 -7.39
CA ASP A 362 18.91 -25.19 -6.95
C ASP A 362 18.18 -26.19 -7.85
N ARG A 363 18.40 -26.10 -9.17
CA ARG A 363 17.86 -27.07 -10.14
C ARG A 363 18.47 -28.47 -9.98
N ALA A 364 19.75 -28.57 -9.63
CA ALA A 364 20.40 -29.86 -9.41
C ALA A 364 19.78 -30.57 -8.19
N VAL A 365 19.56 -29.84 -7.08
CA VAL A 365 18.92 -30.37 -5.86
C VAL A 365 17.48 -30.83 -6.13
N THR A 366 16.73 -30.08 -6.95
CA THR A 366 15.32 -30.42 -7.27
C THR A 366 15.19 -31.67 -8.15
N LYS A 367 16.26 -32.09 -8.86
CA LYS A 367 16.26 -33.30 -9.70
C LYS A 367 16.70 -34.56 -8.97
N THR A 368 17.33 -34.44 -7.81
CA THR A 368 17.78 -35.57 -6.98
C THR A 368 16.76 -35.97 -5.91
N LEU A 369 15.70 -35.19 -5.74
CA LEU A 369 14.49 -35.53 -4.98
C LEU A 369 13.42 -36.06 -5.93
#